data_AF-A0AAN7R2D3-F1
#
_entry.id   AF-A0AAN7R2D3-F1
#
_cell.length_a   1.000
_cell.length_b   1.000
_cell.length_c   1.000
_cell.angle_alpha   90.00
_cell.angle_beta   90.00
_cell.angle_gamma   90.00
#
_symmetry.space_group_name_H-M   'P 1'
#
loop_
_entity.id
_entity.type
_entity.pdbx_description
1 polymer ?
#
loop_
_entity_poly.entity_id
_entity_poly.type
_entity_poly.pdbx_seq_one_letter_code
_entity_poly.pdbx_strand_id
1 'polypeptide(L)'
;MEREDGEGSDPPRYTLELTRLCGEDILFCVDVDAESLVEMKSTGSNGRPFTRLDSIKQAILLFVHSKLSINPDNRFAFATLSKSVTWLRKDFNSDIDSVISAFRGLSATSPSGSADLTHLFRLAAHEAKKSQAQGRLLRVILIYCRSSTKPHYQWTAAQKLFTLDVMYLHDKPGPNNCPQDVYDALVVALETVSEYEGYILESGHGLTRVLLKCICILLSHPQQRIAQDFVDFPKSLTKKPPLEPAAGTADDKISTIAGI
;
A
#
# COMPACT_ATOMS: atom_id res chain seq x y z
N MET A 1 33.63 -48.05 -43.73
CA MET A 1 33.76 -47.52 -42.35
C MET A 1 32.97 -46.22 -42.35
N GLU A 2 31.67 -46.34 -42.19
CA GLU A 2 30.72 -45.23 -42.19
C GLU A 2 30.68 -44.63 -40.79
N ARG A 3 30.66 -43.29 -40.72
CA ARG A 3 30.54 -42.53 -39.47
C ARG A 3 29.06 -42.42 -39.13
N GLU A 4 28.68 -42.91 -37.96
CA GLU A 4 27.40 -42.58 -37.34
C GLU A 4 27.53 -41.22 -36.64
N ASP A 5 26.74 -40.25 -37.11
CA ASP A 5 26.52 -38.98 -36.44
C ASP A 5 25.65 -39.21 -35.19
N GLY A 6 26.18 -38.88 -34.02
CA GLY A 6 25.43 -38.90 -32.77
C GLY A 6 24.50 -37.68 -32.68
N GLU A 7 23.19 -37.92 -32.69
CA GLU A 7 22.17 -36.93 -32.34
C GLU A 7 22.37 -36.47 -30.89
N GLY A 8 22.91 -35.27 -30.72
CA GLY A 8 22.89 -34.54 -29.45
C GLY A 8 21.48 -34.02 -29.18
N SER A 9 20.75 -34.68 -28.28
CA SER A 9 19.51 -34.15 -27.71
C SER A 9 19.84 -32.91 -26.87
N ASP A 10 19.52 -31.73 -27.40
CA ASP A 10 19.60 -30.46 -26.66
C ASP A 10 18.71 -30.53 -25.39
N PRO A 11 19.17 -30.03 -24.22
CA PRO A 11 18.35 -30.03 -23.02
C PRO A 11 17.11 -29.14 -23.20
N PRO A 12 15.96 -29.51 -22.60
CA PRO A 12 14.72 -28.79 -22.79
C PRO A 12 14.88 -27.34 -22.32
N ARG A 13 14.70 -26.41 -23.26
CA ARG A 13 14.74 -24.97 -22.98
C ARG A 13 13.56 -24.64 -22.07
N TYR A 14 13.87 -24.22 -20.85
CA TYR A 14 12.87 -23.70 -19.91
C TYR A 14 12.18 -22.49 -20.54
N THR A 15 10.87 -22.62 -20.79
CA THR A 15 10.03 -21.55 -21.33
C THR A 15 9.06 -21.14 -20.22
N LEU A 16 9.11 -19.87 -19.82
CA LEU A 16 8.16 -19.32 -18.86
C LEU A 16 6.81 -19.11 -19.55
N GLU A 17 5.75 -19.70 -18.99
CA GLU A 17 4.37 -19.42 -19.36
C GLU A 17 4.08 -17.93 -19.14
N LEU A 18 3.77 -17.22 -20.24
CA LEU A 18 3.39 -15.81 -20.20
C LEU A 18 2.04 -15.67 -19.50
N THR A 19 2.04 -15.46 -18.19
CA THR A 19 0.83 -15.09 -17.46
C THR A 19 0.53 -13.62 -17.73
N ARG A 20 -0.50 -13.35 -18.54
CA ARG A 20 -0.97 -11.98 -18.75
C ARG A 20 -1.76 -11.54 -17.52
N LEU A 21 -1.23 -10.55 -16.81
CA LEU A 21 -1.95 -9.90 -15.72
C LEU A 21 -3.10 -9.08 -16.30
N CYS A 22 -4.21 -9.06 -15.58
CA CYS A 22 -5.31 -8.16 -15.91
C CYS A 22 -4.88 -6.69 -15.72
N GLY A 23 -5.47 -5.77 -16.48
CA GLY A 23 -5.35 -4.34 -16.18
C GLY A 23 -6.08 -4.02 -14.87
N GLU A 24 -5.62 -3.01 -14.12
CA GLU A 24 -6.28 -2.58 -12.87
C GLU A 24 -7.17 -1.35 -13.11
N ASP A 25 -8.38 -1.42 -12.57
CA ASP A 25 -9.19 -0.27 -12.20
C ASP A 25 -9.03 -0.05 -10.70
N ILE A 26 -8.52 1.11 -10.29
CA ILE A 26 -8.15 1.39 -8.90
C ILE A 26 -9.02 2.52 -8.35
N LEU A 27 -9.88 2.18 -7.39
CA LEU A 27 -10.71 3.13 -6.67
C LEU A 27 -10.00 3.55 -5.37
N PHE A 28 -9.61 4.81 -5.28
CA PHE A 28 -9.21 5.41 -4.01
C PHE A 28 -10.45 5.89 -3.25
N CYS A 29 -10.63 5.38 -2.03
CA CYS A 29 -11.65 5.88 -1.10
C CYS A 29 -10.93 6.54 0.09
N VAL A 30 -11.06 7.86 0.23
CA VAL A 30 -10.36 8.62 1.28
C VAL A 30 -11.34 9.02 2.37
N ASP A 31 -11.06 8.63 3.61
CA ASP A 31 -11.77 9.14 4.78
C ASP A 31 -11.46 10.62 4.99
N VAL A 32 -12.52 11.43 4.91
CA VAL A 32 -12.47 12.90 5.00
C VAL A 32 -13.00 13.41 6.33
N ASP A 33 -13.05 12.57 7.37
CA ASP A 33 -13.39 13.03 8.72
C ASP A 33 -12.40 14.08 9.26
N ALA A 34 -12.76 14.78 10.32
CA ALA A 34 -11.90 15.76 10.98
C ALA A 34 -10.56 15.17 11.45
N GLU A 35 -10.51 13.87 11.78
CA GLU A 35 -9.26 13.17 12.11
C GLU A 35 -8.26 13.13 10.92
N SER A 36 -8.69 13.41 9.68
CA SER A 36 -7.80 13.59 8.53
C SER A 36 -7.02 14.92 8.55
N LEU A 37 -7.40 15.87 9.42
CA LEU A 37 -6.68 17.14 9.59
C LEU A 37 -5.57 17.07 10.64
N VAL A 38 -5.40 15.95 11.33
CA VAL A 38 -4.31 15.78 12.31
C VAL A 38 -2.96 16.02 11.65
N GLU A 39 -2.11 16.80 12.33
CA GLU A 39 -0.79 17.15 11.85
C GLU A 39 0.15 15.94 11.83
N MET A 40 0.91 15.84 10.74
CA MET A 40 1.97 14.87 10.53
C MET A 40 3.30 15.48 10.96
N LYS A 41 4.24 14.64 11.36
CA LYS A 41 5.61 15.00 11.75
C LYS A 41 6.47 15.28 10.51
N SER A 42 6.03 16.25 9.71
CA SER A 42 6.70 16.74 8.52
C SER A 42 6.30 18.20 8.30
N THR A 43 7.27 19.07 8.09
CA THR A 43 7.04 20.49 7.80
C THR A 43 7.13 20.72 6.30
N GLY A 44 6.13 21.41 5.74
CA GLY A 44 6.18 21.89 4.37
C GLY A 44 7.23 22.99 4.17
N SER A 45 7.47 23.36 2.92
CA SER A 45 8.45 24.39 2.50
C SER A 45 8.26 25.74 3.21
N ASN A 46 7.04 26.02 3.68
CA ASN A 46 6.66 27.29 4.31
C ASN A 46 6.63 27.19 5.85
N GLY A 47 7.18 26.12 6.43
CA GLY A 47 7.16 25.85 7.87
C GLY A 47 5.81 25.34 8.41
N ARG A 48 4.74 25.35 7.60
CA ARG A 48 3.44 24.79 7.99
C ARG A 48 3.50 23.26 8.09
N PRO A 49 3.00 22.64 9.17
CA PRO A 49 2.90 21.20 9.27
C PRO A 49 1.93 20.66 8.23
N PHE A 50 2.27 19.53 7.62
CA PHE A 50 1.35 18.82 6.73
C PHE A 50 0.28 18.11 7.57
N THR A 51 -0.97 18.14 7.11
CA THR A 51 -2.01 17.28 7.69
C THR A 51 -1.89 15.85 7.15
N ARG A 52 -2.61 14.89 7.76
CA ARG A 52 -2.82 13.56 7.17
C ARG A 52 -3.39 13.69 5.76
N LEU A 53 -4.42 14.52 5.56
CA LEU A 53 -5.06 14.73 4.27
C LEU A 53 -4.08 15.27 3.22
N ASP A 54 -3.22 16.22 3.58
CA ASP A 54 -2.18 16.71 2.66
C ASP A 54 -1.18 15.61 2.31
N SER A 55 -0.76 14.82 3.31
CA SER A 55 0.16 13.70 3.09
C SER A 55 -0.47 12.60 2.23
N ILE A 56 -1.78 12.34 2.39
CA ILE A 56 -2.55 11.41 1.57
C ILE A 56 -2.56 11.85 0.11
N LYS A 57 -2.84 13.14 -0.17
CA LYS A 57 -2.82 13.68 -1.54
C LYS A 57 -1.47 13.45 -2.21
N GLN A 58 -0.37 13.73 -1.50
CA GLN A 58 0.97 13.50 -2.02
C GLN A 58 1.26 12.01 -2.25
N ALA A 59 0.82 11.16 -1.33
CA ALA A 59 1.06 9.72 -1.43
C ALA A 59 0.27 9.09 -2.58
N ILE A 60 -0.99 9.47 -2.79
CA ILE A 60 -1.78 9.00 -3.94
C ILE A 60 -1.16 9.51 -5.26
N LEU A 61 -0.68 10.76 -5.31
CA LEU A 61 -0.01 11.28 -6.50
C LEU A 61 1.24 10.45 -6.85
N LEU A 62 2.07 10.16 -5.85
CA LEU A 62 3.23 9.26 -6.00
C LEU A 62 2.80 7.88 -6.50
N PHE A 63 1.73 7.32 -5.93
CA PHE A 63 1.20 6.02 -6.34
C PHE A 63 0.79 6.04 -7.82
N VAL A 64 -0.05 6.99 -8.23
CA VAL A 64 -0.59 7.07 -9.59
C VAL A 64 0.55 7.20 -10.60
N HIS A 65 1.50 8.11 -10.39
CA HIS A 65 2.66 8.26 -11.28
C HIS A 65 3.48 6.98 -11.40
N SER A 66 3.78 6.35 -10.26
CA SER A 66 4.58 5.13 -10.22
C SER A 66 3.84 3.96 -10.89
N LYS A 67 2.53 3.83 -10.63
CA LYS A 67 1.69 2.75 -11.12
C LYS A 67 1.43 2.86 -12.64
N LEU A 68 1.31 4.09 -13.16
CA LEU A 68 1.26 4.36 -14.60
C LEU A 68 2.60 4.11 -15.30
N SER A 69 3.71 4.38 -14.62
CA SER A 69 5.05 4.07 -15.15
C SER A 69 5.30 2.56 -15.24
N ILE A 70 4.69 1.76 -14.35
CA ILE A 70 4.71 0.30 -14.41
C ILE A 70 3.81 -0.22 -15.54
N ASN A 71 2.57 0.28 -15.62
CA ASN A 71 1.65 -0.05 -16.69
C ASN A 71 0.73 1.16 -16.98
N PRO A 72 0.83 1.79 -18.17
CA PRO A 72 0.07 2.98 -18.52
C PRO A 72 -1.43 2.71 -18.70
N ASP A 73 -1.83 1.44 -18.84
CA ASP A 73 -3.23 1.04 -18.99
C ASP A 73 -3.99 1.04 -17.64
N ASN A 74 -3.32 1.24 -16.49
CA ASN A 74 -4.00 1.35 -15.19
C ASN A 74 -4.90 2.59 -15.13
N ARG A 75 -6.11 2.45 -14.59
CA ARG A 75 -7.11 3.52 -14.51
C ARG A 75 -7.52 3.80 -13.07
N PHE A 76 -7.86 5.05 -12.77
CA PHE A 76 -8.11 5.52 -11.41
C PHE A 76 -9.45 6.25 -11.30
N ALA A 77 -10.14 6.01 -10.19
CA ALA A 77 -11.32 6.75 -9.76
C ALA A 77 -11.19 7.12 -8.27
N PHE A 78 -11.97 8.11 -7.83
CA PHE A 78 -11.83 8.70 -6.51
C PHE A 78 -13.19 8.86 -5.82
N ALA A 79 -13.23 8.47 -4.56
CA ALA A 79 -14.38 8.63 -3.68
C ALA A 79 -13.92 9.16 -2.31
N THR A 80 -14.84 9.79 -1.61
CA THR A 80 -14.65 10.24 -0.23
C THR A 80 -15.55 9.47 0.70
N LEU A 81 -15.07 9.20 1.91
CA LEU A 81 -15.81 8.57 2.99
C LEU A 81 -16.00 9.59 4.12
N SER A 82 -17.23 10.04 4.31
CA SER A 82 -17.64 10.72 5.55
C SER A 82 -18.50 9.73 6.35
N LYS A 83 -19.78 9.99 6.58
CA LYS A 83 -20.69 8.97 7.13
C LYS A 83 -20.91 7.82 6.15
N SER A 84 -20.95 8.11 4.85
CA SER A 84 -21.09 7.16 3.74
C SER A 84 -20.17 7.57 2.59
N VAL A 85 -19.93 6.65 1.65
CA VAL A 85 -19.15 6.93 0.45
C VAL A 85 -19.89 7.92 -0.47
N THR A 86 -19.14 8.83 -1.08
CA THR A 86 -19.58 9.72 -2.16
C THR A 86 -18.53 9.77 -3.27
N TRP A 87 -18.97 9.86 -4.52
CA TRP A 87 -18.05 10.02 -5.65
C TRP A 87 -17.42 11.41 -5.61
N LEU A 88 -16.08 11.45 -5.66
CA LEU A 88 -15.34 12.65 -5.99
C LEU A 88 -15.10 12.70 -7.51
N ARG A 89 -14.82 11.53 -8.10
CA ARG A 89 -14.60 11.33 -9.52
C ARG A 89 -14.87 9.89 -9.91
N LYS A 90 -15.91 9.68 -10.71
CA LYS A 90 -16.44 8.34 -11.01
C LYS A 90 -15.75 7.66 -12.20
N ASP A 91 -15.36 8.43 -13.20
CA ASP A 91 -14.85 7.87 -14.44
C ASP A 91 -13.41 7.37 -14.26
N PHE A 92 -13.20 6.06 -14.41
CA PHE A 92 -11.88 5.46 -14.39
C PHE A 92 -11.07 5.91 -15.61
N ASN A 93 -9.96 6.60 -15.37
CA ASN A 93 -9.03 7.03 -16.42
C ASN A 93 -7.58 7.08 -15.93
N SER A 94 -6.65 7.23 -16.86
CA SER A 94 -5.20 7.22 -16.62
C SER A 94 -4.59 8.64 -16.66
N ASP A 95 -5.42 9.68 -16.69
CA ASP A 95 -4.98 11.06 -16.81
C ASP A 95 -4.56 11.61 -15.44
N ILE A 96 -3.41 12.27 -15.37
CA ILE A 96 -2.85 12.83 -14.13
C ILE A 96 -3.52 14.17 -13.79
N ASP A 97 -3.88 14.98 -14.78
CA ASP A 97 -4.53 16.28 -14.55
C ASP A 97 -5.91 16.09 -13.92
N SER A 98 -6.60 15.08 -14.40
CA SER A 98 -7.73 14.40 -13.79
C SER A 98 -7.61 14.12 -12.29
N VAL A 99 -6.49 13.53 -11.85
CA VAL A 99 -6.20 13.23 -10.43
C VAL A 99 -5.96 14.53 -9.65
N ILE A 100 -5.15 15.43 -10.20
CA ILE A 100 -4.86 16.74 -9.59
C ILE A 100 -6.16 17.53 -9.39
N SER A 101 -7.05 17.50 -10.37
CA SER A 101 -8.37 18.13 -10.32
C SER A 101 -9.25 17.53 -9.21
N ALA A 102 -9.29 16.19 -9.08
CA ALA A 102 -9.99 15.54 -7.98
C ALA A 102 -9.48 16.01 -6.61
N PHE A 103 -8.16 16.14 -6.44
CA PHE A 103 -7.57 16.54 -5.16
C PHE A 103 -7.85 18.00 -4.76
N ARG A 104 -8.21 18.86 -5.72
CA ARG A 104 -8.70 20.22 -5.42
C ARG A 104 -10.08 20.18 -4.77
N GLY A 105 -10.90 19.18 -5.09
CA GLY A 105 -12.21 18.96 -4.46
C GLY A 105 -12.13 18.20 -3.11
N LEU A 106 -11.00 17.54 -2.84
CA LEU A 106 -10.83 16.76 -1.61
C LEU A 106 -10.58 17.68 -0.40
N SER A 107 -11.55 17.73 0.51
CA SER A 107 -11.51 18.54 1.73
C SER A 107 -12.06 17.76 2.92
N ALA A 108 -11.54 18.03 4.12
CA ALA A 108 -12.07 17.45 5.33
C ALA A 108 -13.48 17.97 5.63
N THR A 109 -14.25 17.15 6.33
CA THR A 109 -15.62 17.39 6.77
C THR A 109 -15.67 17.50 8.29
N SER A 110 -16.80 17.95 8.83
CA SER A 110 -17.06 17.87 10.27
C SER A 110 -17.01 16.42 10.77
N PRO A 111 -16.71 16.18 12.06
CA PRO A 111 -16.77 14.85 12.65
C PRO A 111 -18.09 14.17 12.32
N SER A 112 -18.01 12.99 11.70
CA SER A 112 -19.16 12.29 11.12
C SER A 112 -19.54 11.01 11.87
N GLY A 113 -18.82 10.71 12.97
CA GLY A 113 -19.03 9.54 13.82
C GLY A 113 -18.59 8.25 13.12
N SER A 114 -19.36 7.17 13.31
CA SER A 114 -19.08 5.87 12.67
C SER A 114 -19.24 5.95 11.14
N ALA A 115 -18.27 5.41 10.42
CA ALA A 115 -18.32 5.28 8.97
C ALA A 115 -19.10 4.03 8.54
N ASP A 116 -19.99 4.17 7.57
CA ASP A 116 -20.70 3.05 6.95
C ASP A 116 -20.04 2.61 5.63
N LEU A 117 -19.38 1.45 5.64
CA LEU A 117 -18.74 0.88 4.46
C LEU A 117 -19.72 0.10 3.56
N THR A 118 -20.99 -0.06 3.96
CA THR A 118 -22.00 -0.81 3.20
C THR A 118 -22.13 -0.30 1.76
N HIS A 119 -22.23 1.03 1.61
CA HIS A 119 -22.36 1.63 0.29
C HIS A 119 -21.07 1.56 -0.51
N LEU A 120 -19.89 1.63 0.13
CA LEU A 120 -18.61 1.44 -0.53
C LEU A 120 -18.54 0.03 -1.15
N PHE A 121 -18.91 -1.01 -0.40
CA PHE A 121 -18.83 -2.38 -0.89
C PHE A 121 -19.84 -2.66 -2.00
N ARG A 122 -21.07 -2.13 -1.91
CA ARG A 122 -22.06 -2.23 -2.99
C ARG A 122 -21.58 -1.55 -4.27
N LEU A 123 -21.02 -0.36 -4.13
CA LEU A 123 -20.45 0.41 -5.23
C LEU A 123 -19.26 -0.32 -5.86
N ALA A 124 -18.32 -0.80 -5.04
CA ALA A 124 -17.16 -1.56 -5.51
C ALA A 124 -17.57 -2.85 -6.23
N ALA A 125 -18.49 -3.64 -5.66
CA ALA A 125 -18.98 -4.85 -6.32
C ALA A 125 -19.68 -4.57 -7.66
N HIS A 126 -20.38 -3.44 -7.79
CA HIS A 126 -20.98 -3.02 -9.05
C HIS A 126 -19.92 -2.63 -10.09
N GLU A 127 -18.94 -1.80 -9.72
CA GLU A 127 -17.87 -1.41 -10.63
C GLU A 127 -16.96 -2.58 -10.99
N ALA A 128 -16.76 -3.54 -10.07
CA ALA A 128 -15.99 -4.75 -10.32
C ALA A 128 -16.56 -5.59 -11.47
N LYS A 129 -17.89 -5.76 -11.52
CA LYS A 129 -18.55 -6.48 -12.63
C LYS A 129 -18.32 -5.78 -13.96
N LYS A 130 -18.26 -4.45 -13.99
CA LYS A 130 -17.95 -3.70 -15.22
C LYS A 130 -16.48 -3.84 -15.61
N SER A 131 -15.55 -3.76 -14.65
CA SER A 131 -14.13 -3.99 -14.90
C SER A 131 -13.89 -5.39 -15.44
N GLN A 132 -14.51 -6.41 -14.85
CA GLN A 132 -14.42 -7.81 -15.30
C GLN A 132 -14.97 -7.99 -16.71
N ALA A 133 -16.07 -7.32 -17.08
CA ALA A 133 -16.60 -7.33 -18.45
C ALA A 133 -15.62 -6.74 -19.48
N GLN A 134 -14.62 -5.97 -19.05
CA GLN A 134 -13.54 -5.42 -19.87
C GLN A 134 -12.22 -6.21 -19.72
N GLY A 135 -12.23 -7.35 -19.01
CA GLY A 135 -11.02 -8.15 -18.76
C GLY A 135 -10.07 -7.54 -17.72
N ARG A 136 -10.61 -6.74 -16.79
CA ARG A 136 -9.86 -5.97 -15.79
C ARG A 136 -10.27 -6.36 -14.37
N LEU A 137 -9.38 -6.08 -13.42
CA LEU A 137 -9.68 -6.23 -11.99
C LEU A 137 -10.06 -4.90 -11.38
N LEU A 138 -10.99 -4.91 -10.43
CA LEU A 138 -11.20 -3.79 -9.54
C LEU A 138 -10.42 -3.97 -8.24
N ARG A 139 -9.68 -2.94 -7.89
CA ARG A 139 -8.99 -2.80 -6.62
C ARG A 139 -9.49 -1.55 -5.90
N VAL A 140 -9.81 -1.68 -4.63
CA VAL A 140 -10.20 -0.56 -3.75
C VAL A 140 -9.07 -0.32 -2.77
N ILE A 141 -8.57 0.91 -2.70
CA ILE A 141 -7.63 1.34 -1.66
C ILE A 141 -8.38 2.30 -0.75
N LEU A 142 -8.75 1.81 0.43
CA LEU A 142 -9.38 2.59 1.50
C LEU A 142 -8.30 3.24 2.36
N ILE A 143 -8.30 4.56 2.44
CA ILE A 143 -7.44 5.31 3.36
C ILE A 143 -8.32 5.77 4.52
N TYR A 144 -8.23 5.09 5.66
CA TYR A 144 -9.08 5.31 6.83
C TYR A 144 -8.34 6.13 7.89
N CYS A 145 -8.98 7.18 8.43
CA CYS A 145 -8.31 8.14 9.31
C CYS A 145 -8.89 8.20 10.73
N ARG A 146 -10.07 7.62 10.96
CA ARG A 146 -10.73 7.64 12.27
C ARG A 146 -10.14 6.61 13.22
N SER A 147 -9.75 7.05 14.40
CA SER A 147 -9.31 6.18 15.50
C SER A 147 -10.33 6.07 16.62
N SER A 148 -11.33 6.96 16.63
CA SER A 148 -12.33 7.07 17.70
C SER A 148 -13.53 6.13 17.57
N THR A 149 -13.83 5.65 16.36
CA THR A 149 -15.03 4.86 16.08
C THR A 149 -14.75 3.77 15.07
N LYS A 150 -15.20 2.54 15.36
CA LYS A 150 -15.16 1.42 14.40
C LYS A 150 -15.99 1.73 13.15
N PRO A 151 -15.52 1.39 11.95
CA PRO A 151 -16.41 1.31 10.80
C PRO A 151 -17.42 0.19 10.98
N HIS A 152 -18.58 0.31 10.35
CA HIS A 152 -19.56 -0.77 10.27
C HIS A 152 -19.95 -1.03 8.81
N TYR A 153 -20.48 -2.21 8.55
CA TYR A 153 -21.05 -2.54 7.25
C TYR A 153 -22.10 -3.65 7.37
N GLN A 154 -22.99 -3.71 6.38
CA GLN A 154 -23.91 -4.81 6.17
C GLN A 154 -23.63 -5.43 4.80
N TRP A 155 -22.85 -6.50 4.79
CA TRP A 155 -22.45 -7.21 3.58
C TRP A 155 -22.88 -8.68 3.69
N THR A 156 -23.84 -9.07 2.85
CA THR A 156 -24.40 -10.42 2.84
C THR A 156 -24.01 -11.20 1.59
N ALA A 157 -23.32 -10.58 0.65
CA ALA A 157 -22.91 -11.25 -0.58
C ALA A 157 -21.68 -12.11 -0.31
N ALA A 158 -21.78 -13.40 -0.63
CA ALA A 158 -20.64 -14.32 -0.55
C ALA A 158 -19.59 -14.07 -1.66
N GLN A 159 -19.95 -13.29 -2.69
CA GLN A 159 -19.06 -13.03 -3.81
C GLN A 159 -17.99 -11.98 -3.46
N LYS A 160 -16.73 -12.39 -3.64
CA LYS A 160 -15.55 -11.53 -3.56
C LYS A 160 -15.18 -11.10 -4.98
N LEU A 161 -15.60 -9.89 -5.37
CA LEU A 161 -15.49 -9.41 -6.76
C LEU A 161 -14.37 -8.39 -6.97
N PHE A 162 -13.81 -7.86 -5.90
CA PHE A 162 -12.75 -6.86 -5.93
C PHE A 162 -11.76 -7.16 -4.81
N THR A 163 -10.59 -6.54 -4.85
CA THR A 163 -9.62 -6.61 -3.74
C THR A 163 -9.65 -5.33 -2.93
N LEU A 164 -9.75 -5.42 -1.60
CA LEU A 164 -9.64 -4.28 -0.69
C LEU A 164 -8.26 -4.22 -0.08
N ASP A 165 -7.61 -3.07 -0.21
CA ASP A 165 -6.47 -2.68 0.62
C ASP A 165 -6.87 -1.55 1.56
N VAL A 166 -6.27 -1.54 2.73
CA VAL A 166 -6.51 -0.53 3.77
C VAL A 166 -5.20 0.13 4.16
N MET A 167 -5.16 1.46 4.08
CA MET A 167 -4.15 2.29 4.74
C MET A 167 -4.80 2.94 5.97
N TYR A 168 -4.48 2.44 7.15
CA TYR A 168 -5.03 2.94 8.41
C TYR A 168 -4.11 3.99 9.05
N LEU A 169 -4.56 5.23 9.08
CA LEU A 169 -3.84 6.34 9.71
C LEU A 169 -4.54 6.70 11.01
N HIS A 170 -3.83 6.60 12.12
CA HIS A 170 -4.42 6.80 13.44
C HIS A 170 -3.44 7.46 14.40
N ASP A 171 -3.97 7.91 15.54
CA ASP A 171 -3.15 8.29 16.68
C ASP A 171 -2.88 7.07 17.56
N LYS A 172 -1.88 7.19 18.42
CA LYS A 172 -1.64 6.19 19.45
C LYS A 172 -2.88 6.03 20.34
N PRO A 173 -3.07 4.84 20.94
CA PRO A 173 -4.14 4.63 21.92
C PRO A 173 -4.10 5.68 23.03
N GLY A 174 -5.28 6.18 23.38
CA GLY A 174 -5.52 7.18 24.41
C GLY A 174 -6.98 7.12 24.88
N PRO A 175 -7.39 7.98 25.83
CA PRO A 175 -8.69 7.88 26.48
C PRO A 175 -9.90 8.06 25.55
N ASN A 176 -9.70 8.71 24.40
CA ASN A 176 -10.77 9.13 23.50
C ASN A 176 -10.74 8.37 22.16
N ASN A 177 -9.93 7.32 22.03
CA ASN A 177 -9.85 6.52 20.81
C ASN A 177 -9.65 5.03 21.09
N CYS A 178 -9.90 4.20 20.08
CA CYS A 178 -9.82 2.75 20.14
C CYS A 178 -9.19 2.18 18.85
N PRO A 179 -7.93 2.55 18.52
CA PRO A 179 -7.34 2.18 17.24
C PRO A 179 -7.21 0.66 17.02
N GLN A 180 -7.07 -0.14 18.09
CA GLN A 180 -7.07 -1.60 17.97
C GLN A 180 -8.43 -2.12 17.51
N ASP A 181 -9.52 -1.68 18.16
CA ASP A 181 -10.87 -2.08 17.78
C ASP A 181 -11.21 -1.68 16.33
N VAL A 182 -10.72 -0.53 15.89
CA VAL A 182 -10.86 -0.05 14.52
C VAL A 182 -10.06 -0.92 13.56
N TYR A 183 -8.80 -1.22 13.88
CA TYR A 183 -7.95 -2.10 13.09
C TYR A 183 -8.60 -3.47 12.91
N ASP A 184 -9.06 -4.09 13.99
CA ASP A 184 -9.70 -5.41 13.96
C ASP A 184 -10.98 -5.39 13.07
N ALA A 185 -11.77 -4.33 13.15
CA ALA A 185 -12.94 -4.17 12.29
C ALA A 185 -12.57 -4.01 10.81
N LEU A 186 -11.47 -3.32 10.51
CA LEU A 186 -10.94 -3.17 9.15
C LEU A 186 -10.38 -4.48 8.59
N VAL A 187 -9.70 -5.28 9.41
CA VAL A 187 -9.24 -6.65 9.05
C VAL A 187 -10.43 -7.50 8.65
N VAL A 188 -11.45 -7.57 9.52
CA VAL A 188 -12.66 -8.37 9.24
C VAL A 188 -13.34 -7.89 7.95
N ALA A 189 -13.42 -6.58 7.72
CA ALA A 189 -13.96 -6.03 6.49
C ALA A 189 -13.16 -6.45 5.24
N LEU A 190 -11.83 -6.36 5.31
CA LEU A 190 -10.91 -6.74 4.24
C LEU A 190 -11.01 -8.22 3.89
N GLU A 191 -11.00 -9.11 4.90
CA GLU A 191 -11.13 -10.55 4.71
C GLU A 191 -12.47 -10.95 4.08
N THR A 192 -13.53 -10.21 4.45
CA THR A 192 -14.89 -10.46 3.98
C THR A 192 -15.05 -10.20 2.48
N VAL A 193 -14.48 -9.11 1.96
CA VAL A 193 -14.78 -8.63 0.60
C VAL A 193 -13.70 -8.95 -0.45
N SER A 194 -12.47 -9.22 -0.03
CA SER A 194 -11.33 -9.29 -0.96
C SER A 194 -11.25 -10.60 -1.72
N GLU A 195 -11.17 -10.50 -3.06
CA GLU A 195 -10.97 -11.60 -4.01
C GLU A 195 -9.55 -12.18 -3.93
N TYR A 196 -8.54 -11.30 -4.03
CA TYR A 196 -7.15 -11.63 -3.78
C TYR A 196 -6.75 -11.21 -2.36
N GLU A 197 -5.56 -11.61 -1.92
CA GLU A 197 -4.98 -11.16 -0.65
C GLU A 197 -5.06 -9.64 -0.56
N GLY A 198 -5.80 -9.11 0.42
CA GLY A 198 -5.86 -7.68 0.72
C GLY A 198 -4.78 -7.29 1.72
N TYR A 199 -4.17 -6.12 1.56
CA TYR A 199 -3.17 -5.61 2.50
C TYR A 199 -3.79 -4.59 3.45
N ILE A 200 -3.47 -4.68 4.74
CA ILE A 200 -3.76 -3.66 5.74
C ILE A 200 -2.45 -3.11 6.31
N LEU A 201 -2.19 -1.83 6.05
CA LEU A 201 -0.98 -1.14 6.46
C LEU A 201 -1.38 -0.01 7.40
N GLU A 202 -0.69 0.14 8.53
CA GLU A 202 -1.02 1.16 9.52
C GLU A 202 0.13 2.15 9.78
N SER A 203 -0.22 3.34 10.27
CA SER A 203 0.74 4.34 10.75
C SER A 203 0.16 5.14 11.91
N GLY A 204 0.56 4.78 13.14
CA GLY A 204 0.18 5.45 14.39
C GLY A 204 1.04 6.66 14.82
N HIS A 205 2.13 6.96 14.09
CA HIS A 205 3.15 7.93 14.55
C HIS A 205 3.11 9.29 13.83
N GLY A 206 2.27 9.42 12.81
CA GLY A 206 2.15 10.62 11.98
C GLY A 206 3.37 10.91 11.09
N LEU A 207 4.22 9.92 10.79
CA LEU A 207 5.41 10.13 9.95
C LEU A 207 5.05 9.99 8.46
N THR A 208 5.12 11.08 7.70
CA THR A 208 4.84 11.07 6.24
C THR A 208 5.67 10.03 5.50
N ARG A 209 6.93 9.84 5.88
CA ARG A 209 7.81 8.82 5.27
C ARG A 209 7.28 7.40 5.42
N VAL A 210 6.61 7.08 6.52
CA VAL A 210 6.00 5.75 6.75
C VAL A 210 4.83 5.56 5.81
N LEU A 211 3.93 6.56 5.71
CA LEU A 211 2.85 6.54 4.72
C LEU A 211 3.36 6.32 3.30
N LEU A 212 4.39 7.07 2.87
CA LEU A 212 4.97 6.91 1.53
C LEU A 212 5.54 5.49 1.33
N LYS A 213 6.24 4.95 2.33
CA LYS A 213 6.72 3.56 2.28
C LYS A 213 5.55 2.59 2.10
N CYS A 214 4.49 2.70 2.91
CA CYS A 214 3.31 1.85 2.84
C CYS A 214 2.64 1.91 1.46
N ILE A 215 2.48 3.11 0.90
CA ILE A 215 1.93 3.31 -0.44
C ILE A 215 2.81 2.65 -1.52
N CYS A 216 4.14 2.66 -1.38
CA CYS A 216 5.01 1.92 -2.30
C CYS A 216 4.79 0.40 -2.23
N ILE A 217 4.47 -0.17 -1.05
CA ILE A 217 4.11 -1.60 -0.92
C ILE A 217 2.87 -1.91 -1.76
N LEU A 218 1.89 -1.00 -1.71
CA LEU A 218 0.65 -1.13 -2.46
C LEU A 218 0.85 -1.01 -3.99
N LEU A 219 2.02 -0.61 -4.51
CA LEU A 219 2.25 -0.62 -5.95
C LEU A 219 2.19 -2.03 -6.57
N SER A 220 2.38 -3.06 -5.76
CA SER A 220 2.27 -4.45 -6.21
C SER A 220 0.89 -4.76 -6.80
N HIS A 221 0.85 -5.56 -7.87
CA HIS A 221 -0.39 -6.00 -8.51
C HIS A 221 -1.06 -7.10 -7.65
N PRO A 222 -2.39 -7.10 -7.42
CA PRO A 222 -3.05 -8.09 -6.57
C PRO A 222 -2.78 -9.56 -6.95
N GLN A 223 -2.73 -9.88 -8.26
CA GLN A 223 -2.41 -11.23 -8.75
C GLN A 223 -0.92 -11.63 -8.62
N GLN A 224 -0.02 -10.72 -8.27
CA GLN A 224 1.43 -11.00 -8.23
C GLN A 224 2.04 -10.88 -6.84
N ARG A 225 1.38 -10.15 -5.94
CA ARG A 225 1.91 -9.96 -4.59
C ARG A 225 1.75 -11.23 -3.77
N ILE A 226 2.72 -11.44 -2.88
CA ILE A 226 2.71 -12.52 -1.89
C ILE A 226 1.76 -12.17 -0.73
N ALA A 227 1.59 -13.05 0.26
CA ALA A 227 0.87 -12.68 1.48
C ALA A 227 1.65 -11.59 2.25
N GLN A 228 0.93 -10.69 2.92
CA GLN A 228 1.56 -9.51 3.55
C GLN A 228 2.65 -9.89 4.56
N ASP A 229 2.47 -10.99 5.29
CA ASP A 229 3.40 -11.50 6.30
C ASP A 229 4.77 -11.92 5.74
N PHE A 230 4.86 -12.17 4.43
CA PHE A 230 6.10 -12.56 3.76
C PHE A 230 6.81 -11.39 3.08
N VAL A 231 6.26 -10.18 3.14
CA VAL A 231 6.87 -9.00 2.54
C VAL A 231 8.08 -8.55 3.36
N ASP A 232 9.28 -8.88 2.88
CA ASP A 232 10.53 -8.35 3.43
C ASP A 232 11.08 -7.21 2.56
N PHE A 233 11.55 -6.14 3.20
CA PHE A 233 12.23 -5.05 2.52
C PHE A 233 13.72 -5.12 2.84
N PRO A 234 14.59 -5.26 1.81
CA PRO A 234 16.03 -5.30 2.01
C PRO A 234 16.49 -4.14 2.88
N LYS A 235 17.15 -4.46 4.00
CA LYS A 235 17.80 -3.45 4.83
C LYS A 235 18.87 -2.74 4.00
N SER A 236 19.01 -1.42 4.20
CA SER A 236 20.02 -0.62 3.49
C SER A 236 21.40 -1.26 3.67
N LEU A 237 22.05 -1.61 2.56
CA LEU A 237 23.38 -2.23 2.53
C LEU A 237 24.49 -1.31 3.09
N THR A 238 24.17 -0.02 3.31
CA THR A 238 25.13 1.00 3.75
C THR A 238 25.41 1.02 5.26
N LYS A 239 24.73 0.21 6.08
CA LYS A 239 25.13 0.03 7.49
C LYS A 239 26.18 -1.07 7.61
N LYS A 240 27.41 -0.77 7.18
CA LYS A 240 28.57 -1.56 7.57
C LYS A 240 28.70 -1.45 9.10
N PRO A 241 28.63 -2.54 9.88
CA PRO A 241 28.91 -2.46 11.31
C PRO A 241 30.34 -1.92 11.51
N PRO A 242 30.61 -1.17 12.59
CA PRO A 242 31.97 -0.78 12.93
C PRO A 242 32.84 -2.04 12.98
N LEU A 243 33.98 -2.02 12.30
CA LEU A 243 35.01 -3.05 12.45
C LEU A 243 35.39 -3.06 13.93
N GLU A 244 35.08 -4.13 14.65
CA GLU A 244 35.67 -4.36 15.97
C GLU A 244 37.19 -4.36 15.81
N PRO A 245 37.94 -3.65 16.66
CA PRO A 245 39.40 -3.68 16.59
C PRO A 245 39.86 -5.12 16.83
N ALA A 246 40.57 -5.67 15.85
CA ALA A 246 41.20 -6.97 15.96
C ALA A 246 42.03 -7.01 17.26
N ALA A 247 41.75 -8.00 18.10
CA ALA A 247 42.53 -8.28 19.30
C ALA A 247 44.01 -8.41 18.90
N GLY A 248 44.87 -7.69 19.63
CA GLY A 248 46.27 -7.48 19.30
C GLY A 248 47.04 -8.78 19.03
N THR A 249 47.75 -8.78 17.91
CA THR A 249 48.86 -9.70 17.66
C THR A 249 49.97 -9.43 18.66
N ALA A 250 50.44 -10.51 19.28
CA ALA A 250 51.57 -10.55 20.19
C ALA A 250 52.83 -9.92 19.57
N ASP A 251 53.47 -9.03 20.32
CA ASP A 251 54.83 -8.57 20.04
C ASP A 251 55.81 -9.55 20.69
N ASP A 252 56.46 -10.36 19.86
CA ASP A 252 57.69 -11.08 20.15
C ASP A 252 58.83 -10.06 20.37
N LYS A 253 59.48 -10.10 21.55
CA LYS A 253 60.83 -9.57 21.71
C LYS A 253 61.76 -10.60 22.34
N ILE A 254 62.58 -11.11 21.43
CA ILE A 254 63.77 -11.96 21.50
C ILE A 254 64.69 -11.66 22.69
N SER A 255 65.02 -12.72 23.43
CA SER A 255 66.10 -12.81 24.41
C SER A 255 67.47 -12.61 23.76
N THR A 256 68.32 -11.76 24.34
CA THR A 256 69.76 -11.72 24.06
C THR A 256 70.51 -12.12 25.33
N ILE A 257 71.24 -13.23 25.28
CA ILE A 257 72.26 -13.60 26.28
C ILE A 257 73.58 -13.88 25.54
N ALA A 258 74.57 -13.03 25.81
CA ALA A 258 76.01 -13.31 25.87
C ALA A 258 76.60 -12.06 26.57
N GLY A 259 77.27 -12.09 27.73
CA GLY A 259 78.19 -13.08 28.25
C GLY A 259 79.61 -12.50 28.19
N ILE A 260 79.91 -11.54 29.09
CA ILE A 260 81.13 -11.30 29.91
C ILE A 260 80.79 -10.11 30.83
#